data_AF-A0A7L0KEH7-F1
#
_entry.id   AF-A0A7L0KEH7-F1
#
_cell.length_a   1.000
_cell.length_b   1.000
_cell.length_c   1.000
_cell.angle_alpha   90.00
_cell.angle_beta   90.00
_cell.angle_gamma   90.00
#
_symmetry.space_group_name_H-M   'P 1'
#
loop_
_entity.id
_entity.type
_entity.pdbx_description
1 polymer ?
#
loop_
_entity_poly.entity_id
_entity_poly.type
_entity_poly.pdbx_seq_one_letter_code
_entity_poly.pdbx_strand_id
1 'polypeptide(L)'
;PRFWFPCVDSYSELCTWKLEYTVDAAMVAVSNGDLVETVYTHDMRKKTFHYMLAIPTAASNISLAIGPFEILVDPYMHEVTHFCLPQLLPLLKHTTSYLHEVFEFYEEIL
;
A
#
# COMPACT_ATOMS: atom_id res chain seq x y z
N PRO A 1 19.27 2.75 0.86
CA PRO A 1 19.27 4.03 0.11
C PRO A 1 18.47 5.10 0.85
N ARG A 2 19.15 6.14 1.35
CA ARG A 2 18.58 7.24 2.17
C ARG A 2 17.95 8.36 1.34
N PHE A 3 17.33 8.03 0.21
CA PHE A 3 16.99 9.04 -0.81
C PHE A 3 15.61 9.69 -0.63
N TRP A 4 14.73 9.11 0.20
CA TRP A 4 13.37 9.62 0.32
C TRP A 4 13.21 10.65 1.44
N PHE A 5 13.58 10.29 2.68
CA PHE A 5 13.60 11.21 3.80
C PHE A 5 14.73 10.87 4.78
N PRO A 6 15.22 11.85 5.56
CA PRO A 6 16.25 11.59 6.57
C PRO A 6 15.74 10.63 7.65
N CYS A 7 16.39 9.48 7.80
CA CYS A 7 16.07 8.48 8.80
C CYS A 7 17.32 7.71 9.24
N VAL A 8 17.24 7.05 10.39
CA VAL A 8 18.26 6.06 10.80
C VAL A 8 18.03 4.79 9.98
N ASP A 9 18.72 4.72 8.83
CA ASP A 9 18.72 3.56 7.93
C ASP A 9 19.51 2.40 8.55
N SER A 10 18.90 1.71 9.52
CA SER A 10 19.43 0.53 10.21
C SER A 10 18.31 -0.49 10.42
N TYR A 11 18.63 -1.78 10.24
CA TYR A 11 17.70 -2.88 10.54
C TYR A 11 17.46 -3.09 12.04
N SER A 12 18.30 -2.52 12.90
CA SER A 12 18.17 -2.63 14.36
C SER A 12 17.16 -1.64 14.96
N GLU A 13 16.87 -0.55 14.25
CA GLU A 13 15.96 0.49 14.73
C GLU A 13 14.55 0.20 14.20
N LEU A 14 13.69 -0.30 15.09
CA LEU A 14 12.31 -0.62 14.78
C LEU A 14 11.38 0.49 15.30
N CYS A 15 10.63 1.10 14.38
CA CYS A 15 9.74 2.21 14.68
C CYS A 15 8.33 1.93 14.16
N THR A 16 7.34 2.58 14.77
CA THR A 16 6.01 2.72 14.18
C THR A 16 5.95 4.00 13.35
N TRP A 17 5.03 4.06 12.37
CA TRP A 17 4.94 5.22 11.48
C TRP A 17 3.52 5.71 11.28
N LYS A 18 3.39 7.03 11.25
CA LYS A 18 2.23 7.74 10.74
C LYS A 18 2.67 8.44 9.45
N LEU A 19 1.99 8.16 8.35
CA LEU A 19 2.37 8.57 7.02
C LEU A 19 1.20 9.31 6.36
N GLU A 20 1.45 10.52 5.88
CA GLU A 20 0.42 11.36 5.26
C GLU A 20 0.88 11.81 3.87
N TYR A 21 0.11 11.46 2.83
CA TYR A 21 0.46 11.75 1.44
C TYR A 21 -0.66 12.50 0.73
N THR A 22 -0.42 13.77 0.43
CA THR A 22 -1.31 14.56 -0.42
C THR A 22 -0.90 14.42 -1.89
N VAL A 23 -1.76 13.80 -2.69
CA VAL A 23 -1.55 13.54 -4.11
C VAL A 23 -2.70 14.13 -4.94
N ASP A 24 -2.51 14.20 -6.26
CA ASP A 24 -3.58 14.58 -7.19
C ASP A 24 -4.80 13.65 -7.03
N ALA A 25 -6.01 14.20 -7.17
CA ALA A 25 -7.25 13.44 -6.95
C ALA A 25 -7.38 12.21 -7.88
N ALA A 26 -6.79 12.26 -9.08
CA ALA A 26 -6.77 11.16 -10.03
C ALA A 26 -5.73 10.07 -9.72
N MET A 27 -4.80 10.31 -8.79
CA MET A 27 -3.75 9.37 -8.41
C MET A 27 -4.10 8.61 -7.14
N VAL A 28 -3.54 7.43 -6.93
CA VAL A 28 -3.67 6.66 -5.68
C VAL A 28 -2.28 6.53 -5.09
N ALA A 29 -2.15 6.81 -3.79
CA ALA A 29 -0.92 6.57 -3.04
C ALA A 29 -1.06 5.26 -2.27
N VAL A 30 -0.10 4.35 -2.45
CA VAL A 30 -0.01 3.07 -1.74
C VAL A 30 1.29 3.08 -0.93
N SER A 31 1.17 2.81 0.37
CA SER A 31 2.30 2.75 1.29
C SER A 31 2.05 1.67 2.35
N ASN A 32 2.95 1.55 3.31
CA ASN A 32 2.91 0.52 4.34
C ASN A 32 1.94 0.90 5.48
N GLY A 33 1.34 -0.12 6.08
CA GLY A 33 0.41 0.01 7.20
C GLY A 33 -1.05 0.10 6.76
N ASP A 34 -1.92 0.33 7.73
CA ASP A 34 -3.37 0.39 7.50
C ASP A 34 -3.74 1.75 6.94
N LEU A 35 -4.59 1.74 5.91
CA LEU A 35 -5.21 2.96 5.40
C LEU A 35 -6.33 3.37 6.37
N VAL A 36 -6.06 4.37 7.20
CA VAL A 36 -7.00 4.83 8.24
C VAL A 36 -8.05 5.78 7.65
N GLU A 37 -7.61 6.69 6.80
CA GLU A 37 -8.48 7.74 6.26
C GLU A 37 -7.99 8.23 4.89
N THR A 38 -8.93 8.67 4.05
CA THR A 38 -8.62 9.45 2.83
C THR A 38 -9.49 10.70 2.81
N VAL A 39 -8.86 11.86 2.82
CA VAL A 39 -9.56 13.16 2.91
C VAL A 39 -9.28 13.96 1.65
N TYR A 40 -10.32 14.53 1.03
CA TYR A 40 -10.15 15.45 -0.09
C TYR A 40 -9.77 16.86 0.39
N THR A 41 -8.95 17.56 -0.39
CA THR A 41 -8.73 18.99 -0.15
C THR A 41 -10.03 19.77 -0.39
N HIS A 42 -10.15 20.94 0.22
CA HIS A 42 -11.37 21.77 0.11
C HIS A 42 -11.76 22.10 -1.34
N ASP A 43 -10.78 22.17 -2.24
CA ASP A 43 -10.98 22.43 -3.68
C ASP A 43 -11.22 21.16 -4.51
N MET A 44 -11.25 19.98 -3.88
CA MET A 44 -11.43 18.65 -4.48
C MET A 44 -10.38 18.27 -5.55
N ARG A 45 -9.27 18.99 -5.64
CA ARG A 45 -8.21 18.74 -6.64
C ARG A 45 -7.19 17.72 -6.19
N LYS A 46 -7.04 17.55 -4.88
CA LYS A 46 -6.10 16.63 -4.26
C LYS A 46 -6.81 15.81 -3.19
N LYS A 47 -6.16 14.74 -2.78
CA LYS A 47 -6.57 13.92 -1.64
C LYS A 47 -5.35 13.53 -0.82
N THR A 48 -5.55 13.47 0.49
CA THR A 48 -4.55 13.06 1.47
C THR A 48 -4.88 11.67 1.98
N PHE A 49 -3.95 10.74 1.81
CA PHE A 49 -4.02 9.40 2.38
C PHE A 49 -3.33 9.38 3.74
N HIS A 50 -4.00 8.87 4.77
CA HIS A 50 -3.47 8.70 6.11
C HIS A 50 -3.22 7.22 6.37
N TYR A 51 -1.96 6.81 6.34
CA TYR A 51 -1.50 5.46 6.64
C TYR A 51 -0.92 5.39 8.06
N MET A 52 -1.19 4.29 8.77
CA MET A 52 -0.63 4.01 10.09
C MET A 52 -0.03 2.61 10.11
N LEU A 53 1.28 2.52 10.31
CA LEU A 53 1.96 1.24 10.57
C LEU A 53 2.21 1.10 12.07
N ALA A 54 1.33 0.35 12.74
CA ALA A 54 1.43 0.08 14.17
C ALA A 54 2.46 -1.00 14.53
N ILE A 55 2.85 -1.85 13.56
CA ILE A 55 3.83 -2.92 13.76
C ILE A 55 5.26 -2.35 13.65
N PRO A 56 6.11 -2.45 14.70
CA PRO A 56 7.47 -1.91 14.67
C PRO A 56 8.29 -2.49 13.52
N THR A 57 8.77 -1.62 12.63
CA THR A 57 9.43 -2.01 11.38
C THR A 57 10.65 -1.11 11.13
N ALA A 58 11.69 -1.64 10.47
CA ALA A 58 12.90 -0.88 10.10
C ALA A 58 12.63 0.05 8.91
N ALA A 59 13.15 1.29 8.95
CA ALA A 59 12.88 2.34 7.96
C ALA A 59 13.12 1.93 6.49
N SER A 60 13.99 0.94 6.28
CA SER A 60 14.26 0.32 4.98
C SER A 60 13.04 -0.31 4.31
N ASN A 61 11.99 -0.66 5.07
CA ASN A 61 10.78 -1.29 4.55
C ASN A 61 9.70 -0.29 4.13
N ILE A 62 9.94 1.01 4.32
CA ILE A 62 8.98 2.05 3.96
C ILE A 62 9.07 2.38 2.49
N SER A 63 7.94 2.25 1.82
CA SER A 63 7.78 2.44 0.40
C SER A 63 6.55 3.29 0.11
N LEU A 64 6.58 3.96 -1.03
CA LEU A 64 5.48 4.77 -1.53
C LEU A 64 5.40 4.60 -3.04
N ALA A 65 4.26 4.12 -3.51
CA ALA A 65 3.92 4.09 -4.92
C ALA A 65 2.76 5.05 -5.18
N ILE A 66 2.92 5.98 -6.12
CA ILE A 66 1.87 6.92 -6.53
C ILE A 66 1.63 6.76 -8.03
N GLY A 67 0.40 6.53 -8.42
CA GLY A 67 0.04 6.38 -9.83
C GLY A 67 -1.46 6.35 -10.07
N PRO A 68 -1.89 6.35 -11.34
CA PRO A 68 -3.29 6.28 -11.73
C PRO A 68 -3.77 4.82 -11.61
N PHE A 69 -3.72 4.25 -10.42
CA PHE A 69 -3.95 2.82 -10.24
C PHE A 69 -5.43 2.46 -10.37
N GLU A 70 -5.71 1.38 -11.12
CA GLU A 70 -6.94 0.62 -11.01
C GLU A 70 -6.83 -0.36 -9.84
N ILE A 71 -7.90 -0.47 -9.06
CA ILE A 71 -7.95 -1.25 -7.82
C ILE A 71 -8.78 -2.51 -8.07
N LEU A 72 -8.20 -3.66 -7.75
CA LEU A 72 -8.88 -4.96 -7.77
C LEU A 72 -8.87 -5.54 -6.35
N VAL A 73 -10.05 -5.70 -5.76
CA VAL A 73 -10.20 -6.48 -4.53
C VAL A 73 -10.25 -7.96 -4.91
N ASP A 74 -9.49 -8.80 -4.20
CA ASP A 74 -9.46 -10.23 -4.47
C ASP A 74 -10.87 -10.84 -4.24
N PRO A 75 -11.34 -11.73 -5.14
CA PRO A 75 -12.69 -12.29 -5.06
C PRO A 75 -12.86 -13.31 -3.93
N TYR A 76 -11.79 -13.93 -3.44
CA TYR A 76 -11.81 -14.94 -2.39
C TYR A 76 -11.41 -14.36 -1.03
N MET A 77 -10.49 -13.39 -1.01
CA MET A 77 -9.98 -12.74 0.20
C MET A 77 -10.17 -11.22 0.15
N HIS A 78 -11.26 -10.71 0.71
CA HIS A 78 -11.60 -9.27 0.67
C HIS A 78 -10.56 -8.34 1.32
N GLU A 79 -9.68 -8.87 2.17
CA GLU A 79 -8.59 -8.11 2.79
C GLU A 79 -7.41 -7.87 1.83
N VAL A 80 -7.34 -8.61 0.73
CA VAL A 80 -6.31 -8.45 -0.29
C VAL A 80 -6.77 -7.47 -1.36
N THR A 81 -5.98 -6.41 -1.54
CA THR A 81 -6.21 -5.39 -2.57
C THR A 81 -5.00 -5.28 -3.50
N HIS A 82 -5.24 -5.35 -4.80
CA HIS A 82 -4.23 -5.23 -5.83
C HIS A 82 -4.34 -3.90 -6.58
N PHE A 83 -3.19 -3.36 -7.01
CA PHE A 83 -3.07 -2.09 -7.71
C PHE A 83 -2.28 -2.30 -9.00
N CYS A 84 -2.82 -1.84 -10.13
CA CYS A 84 -2.10 -1.85 -11.41
C CYS A 84 -2.34 -0.57 -12.19
N LEU A 85 -1.50 -0.31 -13.19
CA LEU A 85 -1.76 0.80 -14.13
C LEU A 85 -3.04 0.53 -14.95
N PRO A 86 -3.67 1.58 -15.50
CA PRO A 86 -4.89 1.43 -16.28
C PRO A 86 -4.69 0.47 -17.46
N GLN A 87 -5.76 -0.21 -17.87
CA GLN A 87 -5.78 -1.18 -18.99
C GLN A 87 -5.03 -2.49 -18.74
N LEU A 88 -4.42 -2.68 -17.56
CA LEU A 88 -3.73 -3.93 -17.20
C LEU A 88 -4.57 -4.85 -16.30
N LEU A 89 -5.79 -4.46 -15.93
CA LEU A 89 -6.67 -5.23 -15.03
C LEU A 89 -6.91 -6.68 -15.49
N PRO A 90 -7.12 -7.00 -16.78
CA PRO A 90 -7.29 -8.39 -17.21
C PRO A 90 -6.05 -9.25 -16.94
N LEU A 91 -4.85 -8.68 -17.11
CA LEU A 91 -3.60 -9.36 -16.81
C LEU A 91 -3.41 -9.54 -15.31
N LEU A 92 -3.79 -8.53 -14.51
CA LEU A 92 -3.73 -8.61 -13.06
C LEU A 92 -4.60 -9.74 -12.51
N LYS A 93 -5.83 -9.91 -13.02
CA LYS A 93 -6.74 -10.99 -12.61
C LYS A 93 -6.14 -12.39 -12.83
N HIS A 94 -5.47 -12.60 -13.97
CA HIS A 94 -4.84 -13.88 -14.26
C HIS A 94 -3.57 -14.12 -13.42
N THR A 95 -2.81 -13.07 -13.11
CA THR A 95 -1.55 -13.20 -12.36
C THR A 95 -1.77 -13.37 -10.86
N THR A 96 -2.93 -12.98 -10.34
CA THR A 96 -3.26 -13.04 -8.90
C THR A 96 -4.19 -14.20 -8.54
N SER A 97 -4.69 -14.97 -9.52
CA SER A 97 -5.75 -15.96 -9.30
C SER A 97 -5.40 -17.04 -8.28
N TYR A 98 -4.12 -17.41 -8.15
CA TYR A 98 -3.65 -18.45 -7.24
C TYR A 98 -3.20 -17.91 -5.88
N LEU A 99 -3.31 -16.61 -5.64
CA LEU A 99 -2.79 -15.98 -4.42
C LEU A 99 -3.51 -16.49 -3.17
N HIS A 100 -4.83 -16.65 -3.22
CA HIS A 100 -5.62 -17.18 -2.10
C HIS A 100 -5.17 -18.59 -1.67
N GLU A 101 -4.87 -19.49 -2.61
CA GLU A 101 -4.35 -20.83 -2.31
C GLU A 101 -3.00 -20.76 -1.58
N VAL A 102 -2.16 -19.79 -1.93
CA VAL A 102 -0.86 -19.58 -1.26
C VAL A 102 -1.06 -19.06 0.15
N PHE A 103 -2.01 -18.15 0.38
CA PHE A 103 -2.35 -17.68 1.73
C PHE A 103 -2.85 -18.83 2.61
N GLU A 104 -3.83 -19.61 2.14
CA GLU A 104 -4.36 -20.77 2.87
C GLU A 104 -3.25 -21.76 3.25
N PHE A 105 -2.33 -22.05 2.30
CA PHE A 105 -1.20 -22.93 2.57
C PHE A 105 -0.27 -22.42 3.68
N TYR A 106 0.02 -21.11 3.71
CA TYR A 106 0.86 -20.54 4.77
C TYR A 106 0.15 -20.48 6.12
N GLU A 107 -1.16 -20.22 6.14
CA GLU A 107 -1.96 -20.25 7.37
C GLU A 107 -2.08 -21.65 7.97
N GLU A 108 -2.05 -22.70 7.15
CA GLU A 108 -2.01 -24.08 7.66
C GLU A 108 -0.65 -24.48 8.26
N ILE A 109 0.44 -23.87 7.80
CA ILE A 109 1.81 -24.26 8.16
C ILE A 109 2.38 -23.48 9.34
N LEU A 110 2.03 -22.19 9.48
CA LEU A 110 2.61 -21.26 10.46
C LEU A 110 1.68 -21.02 11.65
#